data_AF-A0A7H1RXB8-F1
#
_entry.id   AF-A0A7H1RXB8-F1
#
_cell.length_a   1.000
_cell.length_b   1.000
_cell.length_c   1.000
_cell.angle_alpha   90.00
_cell.angle_beta   90.00
_cell.angle_gamma   90.00
#
_symmetry.space_group_name_H-M   'P 1'
#
loop_
_entity.id
_entity.type
_entity.pdbx_description
1 polymer ?
#
loop_
_entity_poly.entity_id
_entity_poly.type
_entity_poly.pdbx_seq_one_letter_code
_entity_poly.pdbx_strand_id
1 'polypeptide(L)'
;MRIIVCILLACQTFVIYYWISDWRQLVTPVGLCMWVGGIAVGLVVLRTGRYLSPRWRRALKMTTAGVILLAVMSLIIEWAVCSMP
;
A
#
# COMPACT_ATOMS: atom_id res chain seq x y z
N MET A 1 1.21 14.60 14.22
CA MET A 1 1.22 13.14 13.98
C MET A 1 -0.12 12.58 13.46
N ARG A 2 -1.27 12.89 14.07
CA ARG A 2 -2.58 12.38 13.62
C ARG A 2 -2.92 12.69 12.16
N ILE A 3 -2.66 13.92 11.70
CA ILE A 3 -2.92 14.34 10.31
C ILE A 3 -2.11 13.52 9.30
N ILE A 4 -0.83 13.28 9.57
CA ILE A 4 0.05 12.46 8.72
C ILE A 4 -0.50 11.03 8.60
N VAL A 5 -0.98 10.45 9.70
CA VAL A 5 -1.60 9.13 9.70
C VAL A 5 -2.88 9.10 8.88
N CYS A 6 -3.73 10.13 8.99
CA CYS A 6 -4.95 10.24 8.18
C CYS A 6 -4.63 10.38 6.69
N ILE A 7 -3.65 11.21 6.31
CA ILE A 7 -3.19 11.36 4.92
C ILE A 7 -2.66 10.02 4.39
N LEU A 8 -1.88 9.30 5.21
CA LEU A 8 -1.31 8.02 4.82
C LEU A 8 -2.39 6.95 4.63
N LEU A 9 -3.38 6.90 5.52
CA LEU A 9 -4.54 6.03 5.39
C LEU A 9 -5.37 6.38 4.14
N ALA A 10 -5.62 7.67 3.89
CA ALA A 10 -6.33 8.11 2.70
C ALA A 10 -5.59 7.69 1.42
N CYS A 11 -4.26 7.84 1.40
CA CYS A 11 -3.41 7.41 0.29
C CYS A 11 -3.49 5.88 0.08
N GLN A 12 -3.38 5.10 1.15
CA GLN A 12 -3.51 3.63 1.08
C GLN A 12 -4.88 3.18 0.59
N THR A 13 -5.97 3.82 1.04
CA THR A 13 -7.32 3.56 0.55
C THR A 13 -7.47 3.94 -0.93
N PHE A 14 -6.85 5.04 -1.37
CA PHE A 14 -6.84 5.45 -2.77
C PHE A 14 -6.14 4.43 -3.66
N VAL A 15 -5.00 3.89 -3.21
CA VAL A 15 -4.28 2.83 -3.92
C VAL A 15 -5.14 1.57 -4.03
N ILE A 16 -5.84 1.17 -2.97
CA ILE A 16 -6.76 0.02 -3.01
C ILE A 16 -7.93 0.28 -3.98
N TYR A 17 -8.50 1.48 -3.97
CA TYR A 17 -9.58 1.84 -4.89
C TYR A 17 -9.12 1.81 -6.35
N TYR A 18 -7.94 2.38 -6.62
CA TYR A 18 -7.32 2.37 -7.94
C TYR A 18 -7.00 0.94 -8.40
N TRP A 19 -6.57 0.07 -7.47
CA TRP A 19 -6.33 -1.34 -7.75
C TRP A 19 -7.60 -2.07 -8.20
N ILE A 20 -8.74 -1.84 -7.53
CA ILE A 20 -10.02 -2.45 -7.91
C ILE A 20 -10.46 -1.97 -9.30
N SER A 21 -10.21 -0.70 -9.63
CA SER A 21 -10.61 -0.12 -10.92
C SER A 21 -9.74 -0.62 -12.07
N ASP A 22 -8.41 -0.56 -11.92
CA ASP A 22 -7.47 -0.78 -13.03
C ASP A 22 -6.15 -1.39 -12.52
N TRP A 23 -6.24 -2.63 -12.04
CA TRP A 23 -5.11 -3.36 -11.47
C TRP A 23 -3.89 -3.43 -12.40
N ARG A 24 -4.10 -3.48 -13.73
CA ARG A 24 -3.03 -3.51 -14.74
C ARG A 24 -2.13 -2.26 -14.69
N GLN A 25 -2.71 -1.09 -14.49
CA GLN A 25 -1.94 0.15 -14.36
C GLN A 25 -1.05 0.14 -13.12
N LEU A 26 -1.44 -0.55 -12.05
CA LEU A 26 -0.62 -0.64 -10.84
C LEU A 26 0.58 -1.59 -10.98
N VAL A 27 0.59 -2.48 -11.98
CA VAL A 27 1.72 -3.37 -12.26
C VAL A 27 2.71 -2.76 -13.25
N THR A 28 2.38 -1.60 -13.83
CA THR A 28 3.33 -0.79 -14.62
C THR A 28 4.49 -0.29 -13.76
N PRO A 29 5.64 0.09 -14.35
CA PRO A 29 6.75 0.66 -13.59
C PRO A 29 6.33 1.84 -12.70
N VAL A 30 5.41 2.68 -13.18
CA VAL A 30 4.87 3.81 -12.42
C VAL A 30 4.05 3.33 -11.22
N GLY A 31 3.20 2.33 -11.42
CA GLY A 31 2.41 1.71 -10.35
C GLY A 31 3.28 1.03 -9.29
N LEU A 32 4.32 0.31 -9.71
CA LEU A 32 5.30 -0.30 -8.81
C LEU A 32 6.05 0.75 -7.99
N CYS A 33 6.44 1.88 -8.60
CA CYS A 33 7.01 3.00 -7.86
C CYS A 33 6.04 3.55 -6.81
N MET A 34 4.74 3.62 -7.09
CA MET A 34 3.73 4.04 -6.10
C MET A 34 3.59 3.04 -4.96
N TRP A 35 3.61 1.72 -5.24
CA TRP A 35 3.61 0.69 -4.20
C TRP A 35 4.83 0.80 -3.28
N VAL A 36 6.03 0.85 -3.86
CA VAL A 36 7.28 0.95 -3.10
C VAL A 36 7.32 2.23 -2.29
N GLY A 37 6.93 3.36 -2.89
CA GLY A 37 6.83 4.66 -2.20
C GLY A 37 5.85 4.61 -1.02
N GLY A 38 4.64 4.09 -1.22
CA GLY A 38 3.63 3.98 -0.17
C GLY A 38 4.06 3.09 0.99
N ILE A 39 4.69 1.95 0.70
CA ILE A 39 5.22 1.02 1.72
C ILE A 39 6.39 1.65 2.48
N ALA A 40 7.32 2.29 1.77
CA ALA A 40 8.47 2.97 2.38
C ALA A 40 8.03 4.09 3.32
N VAL A 41 7.11 4.95 2.89
CA VAL A 41 6.56 6.03 3.73
C VAL A 41 5.82 5.45 4.94
N GLY A 42 5.01 4.39 4.76
CA GLY A 42 4.34 3.69 5.87
C GLY A 42 5.31 3.14 6.92
N LEU A 43 6.42 2.54 6.47
CA LEU A 43 7.49 2.03 7.34
C LEU A 43 8.23 3.15 8.07
N VAL A 44 8.54 4.26 7.39
CA VAL A 44 9.18 5.43 8.00
C VAL A 44 8.28 6.01 9.08
N VAL A 45 6.98 6.17 8.82
CA VAL A 45 6.02 6.65 9.84
C VAL A 45 5.91 5.68 11.01
N LEU A 46 5.96 4.37 10.78
CA LEU A 46 5.99 3.35 11.83
C LEU A 46 7.26 3.37 12.69
N ARG A 47 8.41 3.72 12.10
CA ARG A 47 9.69 3.88 12.81
C ARG A 47 9.77 5.18 13.60
N THR A 48 9.40 6.31 12.99
CA THR A 48 9.51 7.65 13.59
C THR A 48 8.36 7.92 14.57
N GLY A 49 7.23 7.24 14.41
CA GLY A 49 6.03 7.34 15.24
C GLY A 49 6.16 6.70 16.63
N ARG A 50 7.19 7.01 17.43
CA ARG A 50 7.28 6.53 18.83
C ARG A 50 6.13 7.05 19.72
N TYR A 51 5.57 8.21 19.39
CA TYR A 51 4.45 8.84 20.12
C TYR A 51 3.06 8.47 19.56
N LEU A 52 2.97 7.54 18.60
CA LEU A 52 1.67 7.07 18.12
C LEU A 52 1.01 6.18 19.17
N SER A 53 -0.26 6.45 19.49
CA SER A 53 -1.04 5.57 20.36
C SER A 53 -1.05 4.14 19.81
N PRO A 54 -1.05 3.11 20.68
CA PRO A 54 -0.94 1.72 20.27
C PRO A 54 -2.05 1.27 19.31
N ARG A 55 -3.25 1.88 19.40
CA ARG A 55 -4.36 1.67 18.46
C ARG A 55 -4.02 2.11 17.04
N TRP A 56 -3.53 3.34 16.88
CA TRP A 56 -3.13 3.90 15.58
C TRP A 56 -1.94 3.15 14.98
N ARG A 57 -0.98 2.76 15.82
CA ARG A 57 0.16 1.96 15.38
C ARG A 57 -0.26 0.59 14.86
N ARG A 58 -1.23 -0.08 15.52
CA ARG A 58 -1.81 -1.34 15.04
C ARG A 58 -2.54 -1.16 13.72
N ALA A 59 -3.37 -0.12 13.60
CA ALA A 59 -4.08 0.18 12.36
C ALA A 59 -3.12 0.46 11.20
N LEU A 60 -2.06 1.25 11.41
CA LEU A 60 -1.04 1.51 10.39
C LEU A 60 -0.31 0.23 9.98
N LYS A 61 0.02 -0.65 10.93
CA LYS A 61 0.63 -1.94 10.61
C LYS A 61 -0.29 -2.81 9.77
N MET A 62 -1.56 -2.96 10.15
CA MET A 62 -2.51 -3.80 9.39
C MET A 62 -2.72 -3.26 7.97
N THR A 63 -2.87 -1.96 7.83
CA THR A 63 -3.08 -1.32 6.51
C THR A 63 -1.83 -1.41 5.65
N THR A 64 -0.65 -1.17 6.20
CA THR A 64 0.62 -1.38 5.47
C THR A 64 0.80 -2.84 5.07
N ALA A 65 0.45 -3.80 5.94
CA ALA A 65 0.49 -5.22 5.62
C ALA A 65 -0.54 -5.59 4.53
N GLY A 66 -1.75 -5.04 4.58
CA GLY A 66 -2.77 -5.23 3.57
C GLY A 66 -2.34 -4.69 2.20
N VAL A 67 -1.73 -3.50 2.17
CA VAL A 67 -1.12 -2.92 0.97
C VAL A 67 -0.03 -3.84 0.41
N ILE A 68 0.89 -4.34 1.24
CA ILE A 68 1.91 -5.31 0.79
C ILE A 68 1.24 -6.57 0.20
N LEU A 69 0.22 -7.10 0.85
CA LEU A 69 -0.50 -8.29 0.37
C LEU A 69 -1.16 -8.03 -0.99
N LEU A 70 -1.83 -6.88 -1.17
CA LEU A 70 -2.41 -6.49 -2.46
C LEU A 70 -1.34 -6.34 -3.55
N ALA A 71 -0.18 -5.77 -3.23
CA ALA A 71 0.92 -5.67 -4.20
C ALA A 71 1.35 -7.06 -4.69
N VAL A 72 1.50 -8.02 -3.75
CA VAL A 72 1.84 -9.41 -4.08
C VAL A 72 0.73 -10.06 -4.92
N MET A 73 -0.54 -9.88 -4.55
CA MET A 73 -1.66 -10.39 -5.35
C MET A 73 -1.69 -9.79 -6.76
N SER A 74 -1.40 -8.50 -6.91
CA SER A 74 -1.31 -7.83 -8.23
C SER A 74 -0.28 -8.50 -9.12
N LEU A 75 0.90 -8.78 -8.57
CA LEU A 75 1.99 -9.45 -9.28
C LEU A 75 1.61 -10.88 -9.67
N ILE A 76 0.91 -11.60 -8.79
CA ILE A 76 0.43 -12.96 -9.08
C ILE A 76 -0.60 -12.94 -10.21
N ILE A 77 -1.54 -11.98 -10.20
CA ILE A 77 -2.55 -11.85 -11.27
C ILE A 77 -1.87 -11.50 -12.59
N GLU A 78 -0.96 -10.52 -12.61
CA GLU A 78 -0.22 -10.17 -13.82
C GLU A 78 0.58 -11.37 -14.35
N TRP A 79 1.26 -12.09 -13.45
CA TRP A 79 2.00 -13.29 -13.83
C TRP A 79 1.08 -14.35 -14.42
N ALA A 80 -0.08 -14.60 -13.80
CA ALA A 80 -1.08 -15.54 -14.30
C ALA A 80 -1.63 -15.12 -15.66
N VAL A 81 -1.90 -13.82 -15.88
CA VAL A 81 -2.40 -13.28 -17.15
C VAL A 81 -1.35 -13.33 -18.25
N CYS A 82 -0.09 -12.98 -17.95
CA CYS A 82 1.02 -13.12 -18.91
C CYS A 82 1.36 -14.58 -19.23
N SER A 83 0.95 -15.53 -18.38
CA SER A 83 1.12 -16.97 -18.60
C SER A 83 0.01 -17.57 -19.47
N MET A 84 -1.07 -16.83 -19.74
CA MET A 84 -2.11 -17.26 -20.69
C MET A 84 -1.62 -16.97 -22.12
N PRO A 85 -1.43 -18.00 -22.97
CA PRO A 85 -1.02 -17.83 -24.36
C PRO A 85 -2.11 -17.22 -25.24
#